data_AF-A0A5N5F0X8-F1
#
_entry.id   AF-A0A5N5F0X8-F1
#
_cell.length_a   1.000
_cell.length_b   1.000
_cell.length_c   1.000
_cell.angle_alpha   90.00
_cell.angle_beta   90.00
_cell.angle_gamma   90.00
#
_symmetry.space_group_name_H-M   'P 1'
#
loop_
_entity.id
_entity.type
_entity.pdbx_description
1 polymer ?
#
loop_
_entity_poly.entity_id
_entity_poly.type
_entity_poly.pdbx_seq_one_letter_code
_entity_poly.pdbx_strand_id
1 'polypeptide(L)'
;MGEGERFQLGTVGALTLSVVSSVSIVICNKALISSLGFTFATTLTSWHLLVTFCSLHVALKMKFFEHKPLDQTTVTGFGILNGISIGLLNLSLGFNSVGFYQMTKLAIIPCTVLLETLFLAKKFSRSIQIALLILLIGVGIATVTDVQLNALGSILSLLAVITTCVAQIMTNTIQKKFKVSSTQLLYQSCPYQSGTLLITGPFLDWFLTNQNVFAFKYTNQVLVFIIMSCLISVSVNFSTFLVIGKTSPVTYQVLGHLKTCLVLAFGYILLHDPFDWRNILGIFVALAGMVLYSYFCTREGQKKVAEEATQPPQAGEGESDPLVAVETGSGVGTDSAPQIGPFIASSISMALRSLVARKALRSGFQSEPRILARSRGLQTFSLPDLPYDYGALEPAISGEIMELHHKKHHQAYVTNYNKALEQLHDAIGKGDATAVVKLQSAIKFNGGGHVNHSIFWKNLTPISQGGGESPHSNLGWAIDMSFGSFDALVQKINTEGAALQGSGWVWLALDKELKKLVVETTANQDPLVTKGASLVPLLGIDVWEHAYYLQYKNVRPEYLKNIWKVINWKYASEVYEKEST
;
A
#
# COMPACT_ATOMS: atom_id res chain seq x y z
N MET A 1 -2.81 18.18 15.32
CA MET A 1 -3.45 17.09 14.58
C MET A 1 -2.59 15.84 14.69
N GLY A 2 -3.06 14.83 15.41
CA GLY A 2 -2.35 13.54 15.58
C GLY A 2 -2.20 12.77 14.25
N GLU A 3 -1.38 11.70 14.20
CA GLU A 3 -1.20 10.90 12.97
C GLU A 3 -2.48 10.20 12.52
N GLY A 4 -3.31 9.73 13.47
CA GLY A 4 -4.66 9.26 13.17
C GLY A 4 -5.51 10.36 12.54
N GLU A 5 -5.44 11.60 13.04
CA GLU A 5 -6.16 12.74 12.45
C GLU A 5 -5.53 13.21 11.13
N ARG A 6 -4.22 13.07 10.91
CA ARG A 6 -3.55 13.38 9.63
C ARG A 6 -3.82 12.32 8.57
N PHE A 7 -3.88 11.05 8.94
CA PHE A 7 -4.29 9.97 8.03
C PHE A 7 -5.78 10.07 7.72
N GLN A 8 -6.62 10.37 8.71
CA GLN A 8 -8.04 10.65 8.51
C GLN A 8 -8.23 11.92 7.68
N LEU A 9 -7.51 13.01 7.95
CA LEU A 9 -7.57 14.24 7.14
C LEU A 9 -7.03 14.02 5.73
N GLY A 10 -5.95 13.25 5.57
CA GLY A 10 -5.41 12.90 4.26
C GLY A 10 -6.35 12.00 3.46
N THR A 11 -7.04 11.08 4.14
CA THR A 11 -8.08 10.24 3.53
C THR A 11 -9.29 11.10 3.16
N VAL A 12 -9.86 11.85 4.11
CA VAL A 12 -10.97 12.78 3.89
C VAL A 12 -10.65 13.79 2.79
N GLY A 13 -9.42 14.31 2.74
CA GLY A 13 -8.94 15.19 1.67
C GLY A 13 -8.92 14.50 0.32
N ALA A 14 -8.42 13.26 0.24
CA ALA A 14 -8.44 12.46 -0.99
C ALA A 14 -9.87 12.14 -1.46
N LEU A 15 -10.76 11.79 -0.53
CA LEU A 15 -12.18 11.52 -0.81
C LEU A 15 -12.87 12.79 -1.33
N THR A 16 -12.66 13.93 -0.67
CA THR A 16 -13.24 15.23 -1.04
C THR A 16 -12.75 15.67 -2.42
N LEU A 17 -11.44 15.61 -2.67
CA LEU A 17 -10.85 15.92 -3.97
C LEU A 17 -11.46 15.03 -5.05
N SER A 18 -11.65 13.74 -4.79
CA SER A 18 -12.27 12.81 -5.73
C SER A 18 -13.71 13.19 -6.07
N VAL A 19 -14.52 13.53 -5.06
CA VAL A 19 -15.93 13.91 -5.26
C VAL A 19 -16.02 15.22 -6.05
N VAL A 20 -15.34 16.28 -5.59
CA VAL A 20 -15.42 17.61 -6.21
C VAL A 20 -14.93 17.59 -7.65
N SER A 21 -13.77 17.00 -7.92
CA SER A 21 -13.22 16.93 -9.28
C SER A 21 -14.10 16.11 -10.22
N SER A 22 -14.71 15.02 -9.72
CA SER A 22 -15.58 14.16 -10.55
C SER A 22 -16.94 14.79 -10.84
N VAL A 23 -17.53 15.54 -9.90
CA VAL A 23 -18.76 16.30 -10.19
C VAL A 23 -18.46 17.41 -11.19
N SER A 24 -17.34 18.12 -11.00
CA SER A 24 -16.90 19.21 -11.88
C SER A 24 -16.68 18.74 -13.33
N ILE A 25 -16.00 17.61 -13.52
CA ILE A 25 -15.75 17.08 -14.87
C ILE A 25 -17.04 16.62 -15.56
N VAL A 26 -18.00 16.06 -14.81
CA VAL A 26 -19.30 15.65 -15.37
C VAL A 26 -20.07 16.86 -15.86
N ILE A 27 -20.12 17.94 -15.08
CA ILE A 27 -20.78 19.20 -15.47
C ILE A 27 -20.10 19.80 -16.72
N CYS A 28 -18.77 19.90 -16.70
CA CYS A 28 -18.00 20.44 -17.81
C CYS A 28 -18.20 19.63 -19.10
N ASN A 29 -18.15 18.30 -19.01
CA ASN A 29 -18.38 17.42 -20.15
C ASN A 29 -19.83 17.46 -20.64
N LYS A 30 -20.82 17.56 -19.74
CA LYS A 30 -22.23 17.69 -20.12
C LYS A 30 -22.45 18.98 -20.90
N ALA A 31 -21.88 20.12 -20.45
CA ALA A 31 -21.95 21.37 -21.21
C ALA A 31 -21.29 21.24 -22.59
N LEU A 32 -20.12 20.60 -22.66
CA LEU A 32 -19.40 20.38 -23.91
C LEU A 32 -20.18 19.50 -24.91
N ILE A 33 -20.80 18.41 -24.42
CA ILE A 33 -21.56 17.46 -25.26
C ILE A 33 -22.94 18.03 -25.63
N SER A 34 -23.72 18.47 -24.65
CA SER A 34 -25.12 18.84 -24.85
C SER A 34 -25.32 20.27 -25.37
N SER A 35 -24.47 21.22 -24.97
CA SER A 35 -24.62 22.63 -25.38
C SER A 35 -23.73 23.00 -26.56
N LEU A 36 -22.54 22.43 -26.65
CA LEU A 36 -21.55 22.76 -27.70
C LEU A 36 -21.42 21.69 -28.79
N GLY A 37 -22.13 20.55 -28.66
CA GLY A 37 -22.23 19.53 -29.70
C GLY A 37 -20.98 18.66 -29.89
N PHE A 38 -20.00 18.72 -28.99
CA PHE A 38 -18.80 17.89 -29.08
C PHE A 38 -19.06 16.51 -28.47
N THR A 39 -19.43 15.54 -29.30
CA THR A 39 -19.92 14.20 -28.89
C THR A 39 -18.84 13.11 -28.81
N PHE A 40 -17.55 13.46 -28.96
CA PHE A 40 -16.42 12.53 -29.01
C PHE A 40 -15.86 12.20 -27.62
N ALA A 41 -16.64 11.49 -26.80
CA ALA A 41 -16.32 11.23 -25.39
C ALA A 41 -15.05 10.39 -25.17
N THR A 42 -14.80 9.40 -26.04
CA THR A 42 -13.65 8.50 -25.90
C THR A 42 -12.35 9.22 -26.26
N THR A 43 -12.38 9.99 -27.34
CA THR A 43 -11.26 10.83 -27.78
C THR A 43 -10.95 11.90 -26.76
N LEU A 44 -11.96 12.56 -26.19
CA LEU A 44 -11.78 13.52 -25.10
C LEU A 44 -11.06 12.88 -23.90
N THR A 45 -11.45 11.65 -23.55
CA THR A 45 -10.82 10.91 -22.45
C THR A 45 -9.35 10.58 -22.74
N SER A 46 -9.00 10.35 -24.01
CA SER A 46 -7.60 10.16 -24.41
C SER A 46 -6.76 11.43 -24.17
N TRP A 47 -7.32 12.61 -24.43
CA TRP A 47 -6.68 13.91 -24.19
C TRP A 47 -6.56 14.21 -22.70
N HIS A 48 -7.57 13.85 -21.90
CA HIS A 48 -7.50 13.94 -20.43
C HIS A 48 -6.29 13.19 -19.88
N LEU A 49 -6.08 11.96 -20.33
CA LEU A 49 -4.93 11.15 -19.92
C LEU A 49 -3.61 11.73 -20.45
N LEU A 50 -3.57 12.19 -21.70
CA LEU A 50 -2.36 12.81 -22.25
C LEU A 50 -1.94 14.04 -21.44
N VAL A 51 -2.87 14.95 -21.14
CA VAL A 51 -2.63 16.14 -20.32
C VAL A 51 -2.24 15.76 -18.89
N THR A 52 -2.83 14.69 -18.34
CA THR A 52 -2.43 14.13 -17.04
C THR A 52 -0.96 13.68 -17.07
N PHE A 53 -0.54 12.91 -18.08
CA PHE A 53 0.84 12.50 -18.24
C PHE A 53 1.79 13.70 -18.36
N CYS A 54 1.48 14.67 -19.23
CA CYS A 54 2.30 15.88 -19.40
C CYS A 54 2.42 16.67 -18.08
N SER A 55 1.32 16.83 -17.34
CA SER A 55 1.31 17.53 -16.05
C SER A 55 2.17 16.81 -15.02
N LEU A 56 2.09 15.48 -14.96
CA LEU A 56 2.92 14.67 -14.06
C LEU A 56 4.40 14.66 -14.48
N HIS A 57 4.69 14.72 -15.78
CA HIS A 57 6.06 14.85 -16.28
C HIS A 57 6.69 16.19 -15.85
N VAL A 58 5.91 17.28 -15.93
CA VAL A 58 6.33 18.60 -15.42
C VAL A 58 6.53 18.56 -13.90
N ALA A 59 5.61 17.94 -13.15
CA ALA A 59 5.74 17.77 -11.71
C ALA A 59 6.96 16.93 -11.29
N LEU A 60 7.32 15.90 -12.07
CA LEU A 60 8.54 15.13 -11.88
C LEU A 60 9.79 15.99 -12.07
N LYS A 61 9.83 16.81 -13.14
CA LYS A 61 10.93 17.76 -13.37
C LYS A 61 11.07 18.81 -12.27
N MET A 62 9.95 19.24 -11.70
CA MET A 62 9.91 20.16 -10.55
C MET A 62 10.21 19.46 -9.21
N LYS A 63 10.53 18.16 -9.22
CA LYS A 63 10.83 17.35 -8.02
C LYS A 63 9.69 17.29 -7.00
N PHE A 64 8.43 17.37 -7.45
CA PHE A 64 7.28 17.15 -6.56
C PHE A 64 7.09 15.68 -6.15
N PHE A 65 7.69 14.75 -6.90
CA PHE A 65 7.79 13.34 -6.53
C PHE A 65 9.00 12.71 -7.22
N GLU A 66 9.47 11.57 -6.72
CA GLU A 66 10.59 10.83 -7.30
C GLU A 66 10.11 9.71 -8.20
N HIS A 67 10.88 9.39 -9.24
CA HIS A 67 10.60 8.25 -10.10
C HIS A 67 11.06 6.95 -9.43
N LYS A 68 10.13 6.04 -9.17
CA LYS A 68 10.43 4.68 -8.71
C LYS A 68 10.20 3.70 -9.86
N PRO A 69 11.25 3.06 -10.40
CA PRO A 69 11.11 2.21 -11.57
C PRO A 69 10.26 0.99 -11.24
N LEU A 70 9.27 0.72 -12.09
CA LEU A 70 8.49 -0.49 -12.10
C LEU A 70 8.88 -1.35 -13.30
N ASP A 71 8.62 -2.65 -13.20
CA ASP A 71 8.76 -3.54 -14.35
C ASP A 71 7.90 -3.05 -15.52
N GLN A 72 8.54 -2.83 -16.68
CA GLN A 72 7.91 -2.25 -17.85
C GLN A 72 6.80 -3.14 -18.42
N THR A 73 6.94 -4.45 -18.31
CA THR A 73 5.92 -5.41 -18.76
C THR A 73 4.64 -5.27 -17.94
N THR A 74 4.80 -5.20 -16.61
CA THR A 74 3.70 -4.99 -15.67
C THR A 74 3.00 -3.66 -15.91
N VAL A 75 3.76 -2.56 -16.06
CA VAL A 75 3.20 -1.22 -16.29
C VAL A 75 2.49 -1.13 -17.63
N THR A 76 3.08 -1.69 -18.68
CA THR A 76 2.51 -1.69 -20.04
C THR A 76 1.21 -2.49 -20.06
N GLY A 77 1.22 -3.72 -19.53
CA GLY A 77 0.03 -4.57 -19.45
C GLY A 77 -1.10 -3.94 -18.64
N PHE A 78 -0.78 -3.38 -17.46
CA PHE A 78 -1.74 -2.66 -16.63
C PHE A 78 -2.29 -1.42 -17.34
N GLY A 79 -1.43 -0.62 -17.97
CA GLY A 79 -1.82 0.60 -18.67
C GLY A 79 -2.74 0.33 -19.86
N ILE A 80 -2.43 -0.69 -20.68
CA ILE A 80 -3.28 -1.11 -21.80
C ILE A 80 -4.63 -1.63 -21.28
N LEU A 81 -4.63 -2.50 -20.27
CA LEU A 81 -5.86 -3.03 -19.67
C LEU A 81 -6.77 -1.90 -19.16
N ASN A 82 -6.19 -0.93 -18.45
CA ASN A 82 -6.94 0.21 -17.91
C ASN A 82 -7.47 1.11 -19.04
N GLY A 83 -6.69 1.33 -20.10
CA GLY A 83 -7.16 2.03 -21.32
C GLY A 83 -8.34 1.33 -21.98
N ILE A 84 -8.26 -0.01 -22.15
CA ILE A 84 -9.36 -0.84 -22.70
C ILE A 84 -10.60 -0.74 -21.82
N SER A 85 -10.45 -0.85 -20.49
CA SER A 85 -11.55 -0.72 -19.54
C SER A 85 -12.31 0.61 -19.68
N ILE A 86 -11.58 1.72 -19.78
CA ILE A 86 -12.16 3.06 -19.98
C ILE A 86 -12.91 3.13 -21.32
N GLY A 87 -12.31 2.62 -22.40
CA GLY A 87 -12.92 2.59 -23.73
C GLY A 87 -14.21 1.78 -23.76
N LEU A 88 -14.20 0.57 -23.18
CA LEU A 88 -15.38 -0.29 -23.07
C LEU A 88 -16.51 0.36 -22.25
N LEU A 89 -16.16 1.06 -21.17
CA LEU A 89 -17.15 1.74 -20.34
C LEU A 89 -17.80 2.92 -21.07
N ASN A 90 -17.03 3.69 -21.85
CA ASN A 90 -17.57 4.76 -22.69
C ASN A 90 -18.43 4.21 -23.84
N LEU A 91 -18.03 3.09 -24.44
CA LEU A 91 -18.80 2.42 -25.49
C LEU A 91 -20.13 1.86 -24.94
N SER A 92 -20.11 1.28 -23.74
CA SER A 92 -21.31 0.84 -23.02
C SER A 92 -22.28 2.01 -22.79
N LEU A 93 -21.79 3.19 -22.41
CA LEU A 93 -22.63 4.39 -22.26
C LEU A 93 -23.24 4.84 -23.59
N GLY A 94 -22.51 4.69 -24.70
CA GLY A 94 -22.98 5.09 -26.04
C GLY A 94 -24.06 4.16 -26.60
N PHE A 95 -24.00 2.85 -26.32
CA PHE A 95 -24.96 1.86 -26.84
C PHE A 95 -26.16 1.57 -25.95
N ASN A 96 -26.08 1.92 -24.66
CA ASN A 96 -27.12 1.61 -23.70
C ASN A 96 -27.78 2.87 -23.16
N SER A 97 -29.02 2.70 -22.68
CA SER A 97 -29.70 3.72 -21.88
C SER A 97 -28.86 4.12 -20.66
N VAL A 98 -29.05 5.36 -20.21
CA VAL A 98 -28.39 5.87 -18.99
C VAL A 98 -28.72 4.96 -17.79
N GLY A 99 -29.97 4.48 -17.67
CA GLY A 99 -30.36 3.55 -16.61
C GLY A 99 -29.60 2.22 -16.64
N PHE A 100 -29.43 1.62 -17.83
CA PHE A 100 -28.63 0.40 -17.98
C PHE A 100 -27.14 0.63 -17.71
N TYR A 101 -26.60 1.79 -18.09
CA TYR A 101 -25.24 2.16 -17.73
C TYR A 101 -25.03 2.31 -16.22
N GLN A 102 -26.03 2.85 -15.49
CA GLN A 102 -25.97 2.90 -14.03
C GLN A 102 -26.04 1.50 -13.41
N MET A 103 -26.86 0.59 -13.96
CA MET A 103 -26.86 -0.83 -13.56
C MET A 103 -25.52 -1.51 -13.80
N THR A 104 -24.88 -1.22 -14.93
CA THR A 104 -23.54 -1.69 -15.25
C THR A 104 -22.54 -1.22 -14.18
N LYS A 105 -22.59 0.04 -13.78
CA LYS A 105 -21.76 0.58 -12.68
C LYS A 105 -22.08 -0.07 -11.33
N LEU A 106 -23.35 -0.31 -11.03
CA LEU A 106 -23.76 -0.99 -9.79
C LEU A 106 -23.22 -2.41 -9.70
N ALA A 107 -23.14 -3.12 -10.83
CA ALA A 107 -22.59 -4.47 -10.89
C ALA A 107 -21.07 -4.53 -10.61
N ILE A 108 -20.36 -3.41 -10.65
CA ILE A 108 -18.91 -3.36 -10.37
C ILE A 108 -18.63 -3.70 -8.90
N ILE A 109 -19.45 -3.25 -7.93
CA ILE A 109 -19.26 -3.58 -6.51
C ILE A 109 -19.32 -5.10 -6.25
N PRO A 110 -20.42 -5.81 -6.57
CA PRO A 110 -20.49 -7.25 -6.31
C PRO A 110 -19.45 -8.03 -7.12
N CYS A 111 -19.13 -7.60 -8.35
CA CYS A 111 -18.07 -8.20 -9.14
C CYS A 111 -16.69 -8.00 -8.49
N THR A 112 -16.39 -6.80 -7.97
CA THR A 112 -15.14 -6.51 -7.26
C THR A 112 -15.03 -7.34 -5.98
N VAL A 113 -16.11 -7.42 -5.18
CA VAL A 113 -16.15 -8.25 -3.97
C VAL A 113 -15.90 -9.72 -4.32
N LEU A 114 -16.55 -10.23 -5.37
CA LEU A 114 -16.37 -11.60 -5.84
C LEU A 114 -14.93 -11.86 -6.27
N LEU A 115 -14.35 -10.99 -7.09
CA LEU A 115 -12.98 -11.14 -7.58
C LEU A 115 -11.94 -11.00 -6.45
N GLU A 116 -12.10 -10.05 -5.53
CA GLU A 116 -11.21 -9.97 -4.35
C GLU A 116 -11.35 -11.21 -3.44
N THR A 117 -12.53 -11.80 -3.35
CA THR A 117 -12.75 -13.05 -2.59
C THR A 117 -12.09 -14.24 -3.29
N LEU A 118 -12.23 -14.36 -4.62
CA LEU A 118 -11.73 -15.50 -5.38
C LEU A 118 -10.21 -15.44 -5.61
N PHE A 119 -9.68 -14.28 -5.98
CA PHE A 119 -8.28 -14.13 -6.40
C PHE A 119 -7.34 -13.65 -5.29
N LEU A 120 -7.86 -12.93 -4.28
CA LEU A 120 -7.04 -12.40 -3.17
C LEU A 120 -7.42 -13.02 -1.81
N ALA A 121 -8.28 -14.04 -1.80
CA ALA A 121 -8.78 -14.71 -0.60
C ALA A 121 -9.32 -13.75 0.49
N LYS A 122 -9.77 -12.55 0.08
CA LYS A 122 -10.20 -11.49 1.00
C LYS A 122 -11.59 -11.81 1.56
N LYS A 123 -11.71 -11.88 2.88
CA LYS A 123 -12.99 -12.10 3.56
C LYS A 123 -13.68 -10.77 3.86
N PHE A 124 -14.93 -10.64 3.44
CA PHE A 124 -15.82 -9.53 3.80
C PHE A 124 -16.79 -10.00 4.87
N SER A 125 -17.01 -9.20 5.91
CA SER A 125 -18.02 -9.55 6.92
C SER A 125 -19.43 -9.44 6.34
N ARG A 126 -20.36 -10.18 6.96
CA ARG A 126 -21.78 -10.08 6.66
C ARG A 126 -22.31 -8.66 6.86
N SER A 127 -21.80 -7.91 7.83
CA SER A 127 -22.21 -6.52 8.07
C SER A 127 -21.83 -5.60 6.92
N ILE A 128 -20.61 -5.73 6.37
CA ILE A 128 -20.19 -4.98 5.18
C ILE A 128 -21.02 -5.39 3.96
N GLN A 129 -21.27 -6.69 3.76
CA GLN A 129 -22.08 -7.18 2.64
C GLN A 129 -23.52 -6.63 2.69
N ILE A 130 -24.14 -6.60 3.87
CA ILE A 130 -25.48 -6.04 4.06
C ILE A 130 -25.47 -4.53 3.78
N ALA A 131 -24.46 -3.78 4.27
CA ALA A 131 -24.36 -2.34 4.01
C ALA A 131 -24.20 -2.04 2.51
N LEU A 132 -23.39 -2.83 1.80
CA LEU A 132 -23.25 -2.74 0.35
C LEU A 132 -24.55 -3.08 -0.37
N LEU A 133 -25.29 -4.09 0.08
CA LEU A 133 -26.59 -4.45 -0.50
C LEU A 133 -27.61 -3.32 -0.35
N ILE A 134 -27.71 -2.69 0.83
CA ILE A 134 -28.59 -1.53 1.08
C ILE A 134 -28.21 -0.39 0.14
N LEU A 135 -26.92 -0.09 0.01
CA LEU A 135 -26.41 0.93 -0.92
C LEU A 135 -26.86 0.63 -2.35
N LEU A 136 -26.63 -0.59 -2.84
CA LEU A 136 -26.95 -0.99 -4.21
C LEU A 136 -28.44 -0.90 -4.50
N ILE A 137 -29.28 -1.30 -3.55
CA ILE A 137 -30.75 -1.16 -3.65
C ILE A 137 -31.13 0.32 -3.75
N GLY A 138 -30.60 1.18 -2.88
CA GLY A 138 -30.90 2.61 -2.89
C GLY A 138 -30.51 3.27 -4.20
N VAL A 139 -29.30 3.04 -4.70
CA VAL A 139 -28.84 3.61 -5.96
C VAL A 139 -29.63 3.05 -7.14
N GLY A 140 -29.97 1.75 -7.12
CA GLY A 140 -30.84 1.14 -8.13
C GLY A 140 -32.20 1.83 -8.21
N ILE A 141 -32.88 2.02 -7.08
CA ILE A 141 -34.16 2.75 -7.01
C ILE A 141 -34.00 4.19 -7.52
N ALA A 142 -32.89 4.86 -7.19
CA ALA A 142 -32.67 6.25 -7.54
C ALA A 142 -32.33 6.48 -9.02
N THR A 143 -31.85 5.47 -9.75
CA THR A 143 -31.22 5.66 -11.07
C THR A 143 -31.84 4.86 -12.19
N VAL A 144 -32.58 3.79 -11.87
CA VAL A 144 -33.14 2.87 -12.85
C VAL A 144 -34.55 3.32 -13.20
N THR A 145 -34.66 4.20 -14.19
CA THR A 145 -35.95 4.72 -14.68
C THR A 145 -36.29 4.23 -16.08
N ASP A 146 -35.30 3.82 -16.88
CA ASP A 146 -35.48 3.26 -18.22
C ASP A 146 -34.35 2.26 -18.52
N VAL A 147 -34.67 0.97 -18.59
CA VAL A 147 -33.72 -0.11 -18.91
C VAL A 147 -34.03 -0.63 -20.30
N GLN A 148 -33.36 -0.06 -21.29
CA GLN A 148 -33.39 -0.58 -22.65
C GLN A 148 -32.24 -1.56 -22.84
N LEU A 149 -32.57 -2.80 -23.19
CA LEU A 149 -31.59 -3.85 -23.44
C LEU A 149 -31.15 -3.82 -24.90
N ASN A 150 -29.87 -3.50 -25.11
CA ASN A 150 -29.18 -3.70 -26.38
C ASN A 150 -28.26 -4.92 -26.24
N ALA A 151 -28.38 -5.92 -27.12
CA ALA A 151 -27.57 -7.13 -27.03
C ALA A 151 -26.06 -6.84 -27.11
N LEU A 152 -25.65 -5.99 -28.06
CA LEU A 152 -24.26 -5.55 -28.21
C LEU A 152 -23.84 -4.74 -26.98
N GLY A 153 -24.66 -3.77 -26.58
CA GLY A 153 -24.41 -2.94 -25.42
C GLY A 153 -24.30 -3.74 -24.11
N SER A 154 -25.02 -4.85 -23.98
CA SER A 154 -24.99 -5.74 -22.82
C SER A 154 -23.68 -6.54 -22.75
N ILE A 155 -23.20 -7.08 -23.87
CA ILE A 155 -21.90 -7.77 -23.95
C ILE A 155 -20.77 -6.80 -23.59
N LEU A 156 -20.78 -5.60 -24.17
CA LEU A 156 -19.80 -4.56 -23.89
C LEU A 156 -19.81 -4.16 -22.42
N SER A 157 -20.98 -4.10 -21.79
CA SER A 157 -21.12 -3.76 -20.38
C SER A 157 -20.58 -4.85 -19.46
N LEU A 158 -20.79 -6.13 -19.78
CA LEU A 158 -20.19 -7.23 -19.03
C LEU A 158 -18.66 -7.18 -19.10
N LEU A 159 -18.10 -6.97 -20.30
CA LEU A 159 -16.66 -6.81 -20.50
C LEU A 159 -16.13 -5.58 -19.76
N ALA A 160 -16.85 -4.46 -19.81
CA ALA A 160 -16.51 -3.24 -19.09
C ALA A 160 -16.47 -3.47 -17.57
N VAL A 161 -17.46 -4.18 -17.01
CA VAL A 161 -17.50 -4.50 -15.57
C VAL A 161 -16.26 -5.31 -15.17
N ILE A 162 -16.00 -6.42 -15.85
CA ILE A 162 -14.89 -7.32 -15.51
C ILE A 162 -13.54 -6.58 -15.63
N THR A 163 -13.30 -5.91 -16.75
CA THR A 163 -12.04 -5.19 -16.98
C THR A 163 -11.85 -4.04 -16.00
N THR A 164 -12.92 -3.33 -15.63
CA THR A 164 -12.87 -2.25 -14.61
C THR A 164 -12.52 -2.81 -13.23
N CYS A 165 -13.14 -3.91 -12.82
CA CYS A 165 -12.81 -4.55 -11.54
C CYS A 165 -11.35 -4.97 -11.50
N VAL A 166 -10.86 -5.64 -12.56
CA VAL A 166 -9.46 -6.09 -12.62
C VAL A 166 -8.51 -4.89 -12.60
N ALA A 167 -8.76 -3.85 -13.39
CA ALA A 167 -7.91 -2.65 -13.42
C ALA A 167 -7.84 -1.97 -12.04
N GLN A 168 -8.96 -1.87 -11.32
CA GLN A 168 -8.99 -1.25 -9.99
C GLN A 168 -8.33 -2.11 -8.91
N ILE A 169 -8.53 -3.43 -8.96
CA ILE A 169 -7.84 -4.37 -8.07
C ILE A 169 -6.33 -4.28 -8.32
N MET A 170 -5.89 -4.33 -9.58
CA MET A 170 -4.47 -4.17 -9.94
C MET A 170 -3.91 -2.82 -9.49
N THR A 171 -4.68 -1.74 -9.60
CA THR A 171 -4.27 -0.42 -9.12
C THR A 171 -3.96 -0.45 -7.61
N ASN A 172 -4.80 -1.12 -6.80
CA ASN A 172 -4.56 -1.29 -5.36
C ASN A 172 -3.36 -2.21 -5.09
N THR A 173 -3.34 -3.37 -5.76
CA THR A 173 -2.33 -4.40 -5.55
C THR A 173 -0.94 -3.94 -5.97
N ILE A 174 -0.78 -3.28 -7.11
CA ILE A 174 0.53 -2.76 -7.57
C ILE A 174 1.04 -1.68 -6.60
N GLN A 175 0.19 -0.74 -6.18
CA GLN A 175 0.57 0.29 -5.22
C GLN A 175 1.04 -0.30 -3.89
N LYS A 176 0.33 -1.29 -3.35
CA LYS A 176 0.69 -1.96 -2.08
C LYS A 176 1.90 -2.88 -2.24
N LYS A 177 1.90 -3.76 -3.24
CA LYS A 177 2.95 -4.78 -3.48
C LYS A 177 4.30 -4.14 -3.76
N PHE A 178 4.33 -3.12 -4.62
CA PHE A 178 5.58 -2.43 -4.99
C PHE A 178 5.87 -1.18 -4.15
N LYS A 179 5.01 -0.86 -3.18
CA LYS A 179 5.13 0.35 -2.33
C LYS A 179 5.39 1.60 -3.19
N VAL A 180 4.60 1.77 -4.25
CA VAL A 180 4.64 2.95 -5.13
C VAL A 180 3.49 3.87 -4.76
N SER A 181 3.76 5.17 -4.79
CA SER A 181 2.72 6.18 -4.62
C SER A 181 1.76 6.18 -5.81
N SER A 182 0.57 6.72 -5.58
CA SER A 182 -0.48 6.88 -6.58
C SER A 182 0.01 7.71 -7.78
N THR A 183 0.78 8.76 -7.51
CA THR A 183 1.39 9.62 -8.54
C THR A 183 2.40 8.86 -9.39
N GLN A 184 3.25 8.03 -8.78
CA GLN A 184 4.27 7.25 -9.47
C GLN A 184 3.66 6.19 -10.40
N LEU A 185 2.64 5.46 -9.94
CA LEU A 185 1.96 4.46 -10.77
C LEU A 185 1.17 5.13 -11.90
N LEU A 186 0.46 6.23 -11.59
CA LEU A 186 -0.28 6.98 -12.61
C LEU A 186 0.68 7.50 -13.68
N TYR A 187 1.78 8.16 -13.31
CA TYR A 187 2.76 8.68 -14.27
C TYR A 187 3.30 7.60 -15.22
N GLN A 188 3.62 6.42 -14.71
CA GLN A 188 4.18 5.33 -15.50
C GLN A 188 3.15 4.63 -16.39
N SER A 189 1.90 4.50 -15.93
CA SER A 189 0.84 3.79 -16.68
C SER A 189 0.06 4.69 -17.66
N CYS A 190 0.04 6.00 -17.43
CA CYS A 190 -0.75 6.95 -18.20
C CYS A 190 -0.40 7.04 -19.70
N PRO A 191 0.89 6.97 -20.13
CA PRO A 191 1.24 6.94 -21.55
C PRO A 191 0.58 5.79 -22.30
N TYR A 192 0.53 4.61 -21.70
CA TYR A 192 -0.08 3.43 -22.30
C TYR A 192 -1.61 3.56 -22.35
N GLN A 193 -2.24 4.06 -21.28
CA GLN A 193 -3.68 4.31 -21.25
C GLN A 193 -4.10 5.33 -22.32
N SER A 194 -3.36 6.45 -22.39
CA SER A 194 -3.60 7.50 -23.38
C SER A 194 -3.32 6.98 -24.79
N GLY A 195 -2.23 6.26 -25.02
CA GLY A 195 -1.90 5.67 -26.32
C GLY A 195 -2.97 4.71 -26.82
N THR A 196 -3.46 3.81 -25.96
CA THR A 196 -4.57 2.89 -26.31
C THR A 196 -5.81 3.67 -26.75
N LEU A 197 -6.20 4.71 -26.01
CA LEU A 197 -7.40 5.50 -26.34
C LEU A 197 -7.19 6.55 -27.44
N LEU A 198 -5.97 7.02 -27.68
CA LEU A 198 -5.67 7.90 -28.82
C LEU A 198 -5.80 7.14 -30.14
N ILE A 199 -5.38 5.87 -30.15
CA ILE A 199 -5.49 5.00 -31.32
C ILE A 199 -6.94 4.55 -31.53
N THR A 200 -7.61 4.10 -30.46
CA THR A 200 -8.97 3.52 -30.57
C THR A 200 -10.09 4.55 -30.50
N GLY A 201 -9.90 5.67 -29.79
CA GLY A 201 -10.93 6.65 -29.46
C GLY A 201 -11.62 7.27 -30.67
N PRO A 202 -10.88 7.82 -31.67
CA PRO A 202 -11.49 8.39 -32.87
C PRO A 202 -12.35 7.37 -33.63
N PHE A 203 -11.91 6.11 -33.68
CA PHE A 203 -12.67 5.04 -34.32
C PHE A 203 -13.94 4.69 -33.53
N LEU A 204 -13.83 4.57 -32.20
CA LEU A 204 -14.97 4.27 -31.33
C LEU A 204 -16.02 5.39 -31.35
N ASP A 205 -15.59 6.65 -31.31
CA ASP A 205 -16.52 7.77 -31.36
C ASP A 205 -17.14 7.93 -32.76
N TRP A 206 -16.39 7.68 -33.83
CA TRP A 206 -16.96 7.59 -35.18
C TRP A 206 -18.00 6.47 -35.27
N PHE A 207 -17.72 5.30 -34.71
CA PHE A 207 -18.64 4.16 -34.71
C PHE A 207 -19.95 4.47 -33.96
N LEU A 208 -19.88 5.29 -32.89
CA LEU A 208 -21.06 5.70 -32.12
C LEU A 208 -21.84 6.86 -32.75
N THR A 209 -21.14 7.84 -33.33
CA THR A 209 -21.74 9.14 -33.72
C THR A 209 -21.86 9.33 -35.22
N ASN A 210 -21.19 8.48 -36.01
CA ASN A 210 -20.96 8.64 -37.45
C ASN A 210 -20.30 9.98 -37.85
N GLN A 211 -19.64 10.65 -36.89
CA GLN A 211 -18.90 11.89 -37.11
C GLN A 211 -17.40 11.66 -36.94
N ASN A 212 -16.59 12.51 -37.57
CA ASN A 212 -15.15 12.44 -37.44
C ASN A 212 -14.65 13.60 -36.57
N VAL A 213 -13.94 13.27 -35.49
CA VAL A 213 -13.38 14.25 -34.55
C VAL A 213 -12.41 15.23 -35.21
N PHE A 214 -11.72 14.81 -36.27
CA PHE A 214 -10.79 15.66 -37.02
C PHE A 214 -11.51 16.63 -37.97
N ALA A 215 -12.76 16.35 -38.33
CA ALA A 215 -13.59 17.21 -39.16
C ALA A 215 -14.50 18.13 -38.34
N PHE A 216 -14.47 18.04 -37.01
CA PHE A 216 -15.30 18.87 -36.14
C PHE A 216 -14.89 20.34 -36.20
N LYS A 217 -15.87 21.25 -36.14
CA LYS A 217 -15.62 22.70 -36.17
C LYS A 217 -15.27 23.21 -34.77
N TYR A 218 -13.98 23.34 -34.49
CA TYR A 218 -13.48 23.87 -33.22
C TYR A 218 -13.68 25.39 -33.11
N THR A 219 -14.68 25.81 -32.35
CA THR A 219 -14.86 27.23 -31.97
C THR A 219 -14.03 27.55 -30.73
N ASN A 220 -13.75 28.84 -30.49
CA ASN A 220 -13.03 29.28 -29.28
C ASN A 220 -13.72 28.79 -27.99
N GLN A 221 -15.05 28.78 -27.97
CA GLN A 221 -15.82 28.31 -26.82
C GLN A 221 -15.62 26.80 -26.59
N VAL A 222 -15.66 25.98 -27.64
CA VAL A 222 -15.40 24.53 -27.54
C VAL A 222 -13.98 24.28 -27.01
N LEU A 223 -12.98 24.99 -27.54
CA LEU A 223 -11.59 24.83 -27.11
C LEU A 223 -11.38 25.16 -25.64
N VAL A 224 -11.98 26.25 -25.15
CA VAL A 224 -11.92 26.63 -23.72
C VAL A 224 -12.49 25.53 -22.84
N PHE A 225 -13.65 24.97 -23.19
CA PHE A 225 -14.27 23.89 -22.42
C PHE A 225 -13.47 22.58 -22.49
N ILE A 226 -12.87 22.25 -23.64
CA ILE A 226 -11.97 21.08 -23.75
C ILE A 226 -10.75 21.25 -22.84
N ILE A 227 -10.08 22.40 -22.88
CA ILE A 227 -8.91 22.68 -22.04
C ILE A 227 -9.29 22.63 -20.57
N MET A 228 -10.40 23.27 -20.19
CA MET A 228 -10.91 23.25 -18.82
C MET A 228 -11.18 21.81 -18.35
N SER A 229 -11.83 20.99 -19.18
CA SER A 229 -12.08 19.58 -18.84
C SER A 229 -10.78 18.79 -18.69
N CYS A 230 -9.80 19.01 -19.57
CA CYS A 230 -8.48 18.39 -19.46
C CYS A 230 -7.76 18.75 -18.16
N LEU A 231 -7.81 20.02 -17.74
CA LEU A 231 -7.20 20.46 -16.47
C LEU A 231 -7.89 19.83 -15.25
N ILE A 232 -9.22 19.79 -15.24
CA ILE A 232 -9.98 19.11 -14.18
C ILE A 232 -9.64 17.62 -14.15
N SER A 233 -9.46 17.00 -15.32
CA SER A 233 -9.18 15.57 -15.44
C SER A 233 -7.88 15.13 -14.76
N VAL A 234 -6.88 16.00 -14.66
CA VAL A 234 -5.64 15.72 -13.91
C VAL A 234 -5.97 15.39 -12.45
N SER A 235 -6.86 16.18 -11.85
CA SER A 235 -7.31 15.95 -10.47
C SER A 235 -8.18 14.70 -10.35
N VAL A 236 -9.02 14.41 -11.34
CA VAL A 236 -9.86 13.19 -11.37
C VAL A 236 -9.00 11.94 -11.45
N ASN A 237 -8.04 11.90 -12.36
CA ASN A 237 -7.14 10.75 -12.56
C ASN A 237 -6.25 10.55 -11.33
N PHE A 238 -5.67 11.63 -10.80
CA PHE A 238 -4.86 11.59 -9.58
C PHE A 238 -5.67 11.08 -8.39
N SER A 239 -6.84 11.67 -8.12
CA SER A 239 -7.69 11.28 -6.99
C SER A 239 -8.21 9.85 -7.10
N THR A 240 -8.42 9.34 -8.31
CA THR A 240 -8.80 7.93 -8.54
C THR A 240 -7.72 6.98 -8.04
N PHE A 241 -6.49 7.17 -8.49
CA PHE A 241 -5.36 6.33 -8.04
C PHE A 241 -5.08 6.50 -6.54
N LEU A 242 -5.24 7.72 -6.03
CA LEU A 242 -5.04 8.05 -4.62
C LEU A 242 -6.04 7.36 -3.70
N VAL A 243 -7.34 7.48 -4.00
CA VAL A 243 -8.39 6.84 -3.20
C VAL A 243 -8.25 5.33 -3.26
N ILE A 244 -8.07 4.74 -4.46
CA ILE A 244 -7.92 3.30 -4.59
C ILE A 244 -6.69 2.82 -3.81
N GLY A 245 -5.54 3.51 -3.92
CA GLY A 245 -4.30 3.13 -3.25
C GLY A 245 -4.37 3.24 -1.73
N LYS A 246 -4.96 4.33 -1.21
CA LYS A 246 -5.06 4.60 0.24
C LYS A 246 -6.16 3.78 0.93
N THR A 247 -7.21 3.42 0.20
CA THR A 247 -8.37 2.70 0.75
C THR A 247 -8.48 1.30 0.13
N SER A 248 -9.50 1.06 -0.68
CA SER A 248 -9.72 -0.18 -1.43
C SER A 248 -10.51 0.07 -2.72
N PRO A 249 -10.48 -0.86 -3.70
CA PRO A 249 -11.32 -0.79 -4.90
C PRO A 249 -12.82 -0.66 -4.56
N VAL A 250 -13.30 -1.43 -3.57
CA VAL A 250 -14.71 -1.37 -3.13
C VAL A 250 -15.07 0.00 -2.55
N THR A 251 -14.19 0.57 -1.72
CA THR A 251 -14.40 1.91 -1.13
C THR A 251 -14.47 2.98 -2.22
N TYR A 252 -13.62 2.89 -3.24
CA TYR A 252 -13.67 3.79 -4.40
C TYR A 252 -15.02 3.69 -5.14
N GLN A 253 -15.55 2.49 -5.33
CA GLN A 253 -16.86 2.30 -5.96
C GLN A 253 -18.03 2.86 -5.14
N VAL A 254 -17.98 2.70 -3.81
CA VAL A 254 -18.94 3.33 -2.89
C VAL A 254 -18.97 4.85 -3.06
N LEU A 255 -17.80 5.50 -3.14
CA LEU A 255 -17.72 6.93 -3.47
C LEU A 255 -18.19 7.25 -4.89
N GLY A 256 -17.96 6.34 -5.83
CA GLY A 256 -18.51 6.42 -7.19
C GLY A 256 -20.01 6.64 -7.18
N HIS A 257 -20.73 5.89 -6.35
CA HIS A 257 -22.17 6.05 -6.19
C HIS A 257 -22.57 7.29 -5.39
N LEU A 258 -21.76 7.73 -4.42
CA LEU A 258 -21.96 9.04 -3.80
C LEU A 258 -21.95 10.16 -4.85
N LYS A 259 -21.02 10.11 -5.81
CA LYS A 259 -20.97 11.07 -6.93
C LYS A 259 -22.24 11.00 -7.77
N THR A 260 -22.73 9.80 -8.08
CA THR A 260 -24.01 9.64 -8.81
C THR A 260 -25.17 10.29 -8.06
N CYS A 261 -25.30 10.07 -6.75
CA CYS A 261 -26.34 10.69 -5.94
C CYS A 261 -26.23 12.23 -5.95
N LEU A 262 -25.02 12.77 -5.82
CA LEU A 262 -24.80 14.22 -5.86
C LEU A 262 -25.13 14.81 -7.23
N VAL A 263 -24.71 14.17 -8.33
CA VAL A 263 -25.03 14.63 -9.69
C VAL A 263 -26.54 14.65 -9.93
N LEU A 264 -27.27 13.63 -9.46
CA LEU A 264 -28.74 13.60 -9.55
C LEU A 264 -29.39 14.72 -8.72
N ALA A 265 -28.90 14.94 -7.50
CA ALA A 265 -29.39 16.03 -6.65
C ALA A 265 -29.09 17.42 -7.24
N PHE A 266 -27.92 17.61 -7.84
CA PHE A 266 -27.57 18.88 -8.51
C PHE A 266 -28.31 19.08 -9.83
N GLY A 267 -28.57 18.02 -10.60
CA GLY A 267 -29.41 18.09 -11.81
C GLY A 267 -30.79 18.66 -11.50
N TYR A 268 -31.38 18.27 -10.38
CA TYR A 268 -32.62 18.86 -9.88
C TYR A 268 -32.50 20.36 -9.56
N ILE A 269 -31.50 20.73 -8.77
CA ILE A 269 -31.35 22.11 -8.26
C ILE A 269 -30.98 23.09 -9.39
N LEU A 270 -30.12 22.67 -10.32
CA LEU A 270 -29.56 23.56 -11.36
C LEU A 270 -30.29 23.50 -12.69
N LEU A 271 -30.89 22.36 -13.05
CA LEU A 271 -31.56 22.15 -14.34
C LEU A 271 -33.08 22.06 -14.22
N HIS A 272 -33.63 22.10 -13.00
CA HIS A 272 -35.06 21.96 -12.72
C HIS A 272 -35.70 20.69 -13.33
N ASP A 273 -34.91 19.61 -13.47
CA ASP A 273 -35.41 18.31 -13.93
C ASP A 273 -36.50 17.79 -12.95
N PRO A 274 -37.64 17.23 -13.40
CA PRO A 274 -38.70 16.79 -12.49
C PRO A 274 -38.22 15.66 -11.59
N PHE A 275 -38.26 15.88 -10.28
CA PHE A 275 -37.81 14.90 -9.29
C PHE A 275 -38.93 13.91 -8.94
N ASP A 276 -38.75 12.63 -9.24
CA ASP A 276 -39.67 11.60 -8.79
C ASP A 276 -39.39 11.27 -7.31
N TRP A 277 -40.42 10.96 -6.54
CA TRP A 277 -40.29 10.56 -5.13
C TRP A 277 -39.39 9.32 -4.98
N ARG A 278 -39.32 8.48 -6.03
CA ARG A 278 -38.42 7.34 -6.15
C ARG A 278 -36.95 7.77 -6.09
N ASN A 279 -36.57 8.87 -6.76
CA ASN A 279 -35.20 9.38 -6.72
C ASN A 279 -34.83 9.84 -5.29
N ILE A 280 -35.74 10.55 -4.59
CA ILE A 280 -35.55 10.97 -3.20
C ILE A 280 -35.30 9.75 -2.32
N LEU A 281 -36.24 8.81 -2.34
CA LEU A 281 -36.19 7.62 -1.49
C LEU A 281 -34.92 6.81 -1.75
N GLY A 282 -34.59 6.58 -3.02
CA GLY A 282 -33.39 5.83 -3.39
C GLY A 282 -32.10 6.50 -2.90
N ILE A 283 -31.98 7.83 -3.02
CA ILE A 283 -30.82 8.58 -2.51
C ILE A 283 -30.70 8.44 -0.99
N PHE A 284 -31.79 8.57 -0.23
CA PHE A 284 -31.76 8.39 1.23
C PHE A 284 -31.30 6.98 1.62
N VAL A 285 -31.87 5.95 0.99
CA VAL A 285 -31.47 4.55 1.23
C VAL A 285 -30.00 4.32 0.87
N ALA A 286 -29.54 4.88 -0.26
CA ALA A 286 -28.15 4.78 -0.69
C ALA A 286 -27.19 5.43 0.32
N LEU A 287 -27.49 6.63 0.80
CA LEU A 287 -26.69 7.35 1.79
C LEU A 287 -26.64 6.60 3.13
N ALA A 288 -27.75 6.02 3.57
CA ALA A 288 -27.77 5.16 4.76
C ALA A 288 -26.84 3.94 4.59
N GLY A 289 -26.89 3.27 3.42
CA GLY A 289 -25.99 2.17 3.09
C GLY A 289 -24.51 2.58 3.08
N MET A 290 -24.19 3.77 2.53
CA MET A 290 -22.83 4.32 2.51
C MET A 290 -22.30 4.63 3.92
N VAL A 291 -23.13 5.24 4.78
CA VAL A 291 -22.77 5.53 6.18
C VAL A 291 -22.55 4.23 6.96
N LEU A 292 -23.43 3.25 6.82
CA LEU A 292 -23.28 1.93 7.43
C LEU A 292 -22.00 1.24 6.94
N TYR A 293 -21.70 1.29 5.65
CA TYR A 293 -20.48 0.72 5.08
C TYR A 293 -19.24 1.38 5.69
N SER A 294 -19.20 2.72 5.72
CA SER A 294 -18.09 3.48 6.31
C SER A 294 -17.90 3.15 7.80
N TYR A 295 -19.00 3.06 8.55
CA TYR A 295 -18.98 2.69 9.97
C TYR A 295 -18.42 1.28 10.18
N PHE A 296 -18.92 0.27 9.44
CA PHE A 296 -18.45 -1.10 9.59
C PHE A 296 -17.02 -1.30 9.10
N CYS A 297 -16.60 -0.65 8.02
CA CYS A 297 -15.20 -0.66 7.59
C CYS A 297 -14.26 -0.04 8.62
N THR A 298 -14.66 1.09 9.23
CA THR A 298 -13.86 1.74 10.29
C THR A 298 -13.78 0.84 11.52
N ARG A 299 -14.91 0.25 11.93
CA ARG A 299 -14.97 -0.65 13.09
C ARG A 299 -14.18 -1.93 12.86
N GLU A 300 -14.19 -2.50 11.65
CA GLU A 300 -13.34 -3.64 11.30
C GLU A 300 -11.87 -3.27 11.22
N GLY A 301 -11.53 -2.08 10.73
CA GLY A 301 -10.17 -1.56 10.79
C GLY A 301 -9.68 -1.46 12.24
N GLN A 302 -10.50 -0.89 13.13
CA GLN A 302 -10.20 -0.81 14.56
C GLN A 302 -10.13 -2.18 15.22
N LYS A 303 -11.02 -3.12 14.86
CA LYS A 303 -10.97 -4.50 15.35
C LYS A 303 -9.74 -5.24 14.86
N LYS A 304 -9.32 -5.06 13.60
CA LYS A 304 -8.07 -5.64 13.11
C LYS A 304 -6.86 -5.05 13.82
N VAL A 305 -6.82 -3.74 14.03
CA VAL A 305 -5.75 -3.09 14.80
C VAL A 305 -5.77 -3.56 16.26
N ALA A 306 -6.95 -3.74 16.87
CA ALA A 306 -7.09 -4.25 18.22
C ALA A 306 -6.75 -5.76 18.31
N GLU A 307 -7.15 -6.58 17.34
CA GLU A 307 -6.85 -8.01 17.27
C GLU A 307 -5.37 -8.24 16.94
N GLU A 308 -4.76 -7.44 16.07
CA GLU A 308 -3.31 -7.41 15.82
C GLU A 308 -2.54 -6.89 17.04
N ALA A 309 -3.14 -6.02 17.87
CA ALA A 309 -2.57 -5.61 19.15
C ALA A 309 -2.80 -6.62 20.29
N THR A 310 -3.74 -7.57 20.15
CA THR A 310 -4.11 -8.54 21.19
C THR A 310 -3.67 -9.98 20.87
N GLN A 311 -3.33 -10.30 19.62
CA GLN A 311 -2.84 -11.62 19.19
C GLN A 311 -1.31 -11.68 19.12
N PRO A 312 -0.67 -12.78 19.59
CA PRO A 312 0.74 -13.00 19.31
C PRO A 312 0.93 -13.29 17.80
N PRO A 313 1.87 -12.60 17.10
CA PRO A 313 2.04 -12.68 15.65
C PRO A 313 1.97 -14.08 15.02
N GLN A 314 0.90 -14.36 14.25
CA GLN A 314 0.86 -15.49 13.33
C GLN A 314 1.49 -15.11 11.99
N ALA A 315 2.44 -15.95 11.55
CA ALA A 315 3.13 -15.90 10.27
C ALA A 315 2.15 -15.89 9.09
N GLY A 316 2.18 -14.81 8.29
CA GLY A 316 1.45 -14.69 7.03
C GLY A 316 2.20 -15.36 5.90
N GLU A 317 1.52 -16.30 5.23
CA GLU A 317 1.93 -17.00 4.03
C GLU A 317 2.31 -16.02 2.91
N GLY A 318 3.59 -15.99 2.54
CA GLY A 318 4.03 -15.40 1.28
C GLY A 318 3.81 -16.40 0.15
N GLU A 319 3.12 -16.01 -0.91
CA GLU A 319 3.10 -16.71 -2.20
C GLU A 319 4.53 -16.95 -2.70
N SER A 320 4.75 -18.17 -3.19
CA SER A 320 5.90 -18.60 -3.98
C SER A 320 5.88 -17.95 -5.37
N ASP A 321 7.01 -17.44 -5.85
CA ASP A 321 7.62 -17.91 -7.11
C ASP A 321 8.99 -17.26 -7.42
N PRO A 322 9.82 -17.89 -8.27
CA PRO A 322 11.23 -18.12 -7.99
C PRO A 322 12.20 -17.09 -8.59
N LEU A 323 13.31 -16.92 -7.87
CA LEU A 323 14.57 -16.39 -8.38
C LEU A 323 15.28 -17.46 -9.22
N VAL A 324 15.75 -17.11 -10.41
CA VAL A 324 16.91 -17.78 -11.03
C VAL A 324 18.06 -16.78 -11.04
N ALA A 325 19.14 -17.20 -10.39
CA ALA A 325 20.43 -16.52 -10.38
C ALA A 325 21.18 -16.75 -11.70
N VAL A 326 22.06 -15.80 -11.96
CA VAL A 326 23.06 -15.75 -13.03
C VAL A 326 24.07 -16.89 -12.88
N GLU A 327 24.37 -17.60 -13.98
CA GLU A 327 25.69 -18.18 -14.22
C GLU A 327 26.25 -17.64 -15.53
N THR A 328 27.49 -17.18 -15.46
CA THR A 328 28.37 -16.75 -16.55
C THR A 328 29.05 -17.94 -17.22
N GLY A 329 29.10 -18.01 -18.56
CA GLY A 329 30.01 -18.93 -19.26
C GLY A 329 29.74 -19.13 -20.76
N SER A 330 30.41 -18.32 -21.59
CA SER A 330 30.94 -18.58 -22.96
C SER A 330 30.33 -19.69 -23.87
N GLY A 331 29.94 -19.33 -25.10
CA GLY A 331 29.91 -20.26 -26.23
C GLY A 331 28.96 -19.94 -27.40
N VAL A 332 29.50 -19.30 -28.44
CA VAL A 332 29.18 -19.34 -29.89
C VAL A 332 27.79 -19.85 -30.38
N GLY A 333 27.08 -18.95 -31.06
CA GLY A 333 26.33 -19.09 -32.33
C GLY A 333 25.49 -20.34 -32.66
N THR A 334 24.17 -20.17 -32.81
CA THR A 334 23.41 -20.18 -34.09
C THR A 334 21.89 -20.32 -33.86
N ASP A 335 21.12 -19.72 -34.77
CA ASP A 335 19.67 -19.55 -34.86
C ASP A 335 18.76 -20.67 -34.29
N SER A 336 17.85 -20.28 -33.40
CA SER A 336 16.41 -20.63 -33.44
C SER A 336 15.67 -20.02 -32.23
N ALA A 337 14.65 -19.20 -32.52
CA ALA A 337 13.82 -18.54 -31.52
C ALA A 337 12.92 -19.54 -30.75
N PRO A 338 12.61 -19.24 -29.46
CA PRO A 338 11.32 -19.64 -28.90
C PRO A 338 10.53 -18.47 -28.30
N GLN A 339 9.24 -18.52 -28.58
CA GLN A 339 8.17 -17.58 -28.27
C GLN A 339 7.83 -17.53 -26.78
N ILE A 340 7.48 -16.33 -26.26
CA ILE A 340 6.82 -16.17 -24.95
C ILE A 340 5.60 -15.24 -25.08
N GLY A 341 4.43 -15.86 -25.20
CA GLY A 341 3.19 -15.48 -24.52
C GLY A 341 2.59 -16.78 -23.94
N PRO A 342 1.71 -16.77 -22.92
CA PRO A 342 0.76 -15.68 -22.63
C PRO A 342 0.45 -15.42 -21.13
N PHE A 343 0.57 -14.16 -20.67
CA PHE A 343 -0.02 -13.68 -19.40
C PHE A 343 -1.47 -13.21 -19.54
N ILE A 344 -2.09 -13.37 -20.73
CA ILE A 344 -3.49 -12.98 -21.00
C ILE A 344 -4.47 -14.18 -20.83
N ALA A 345 -3.97 -15.41 -20.65
CA ALA A 345 -4.80 -16.62 -20.68
C ALA A 345 -5.24 -17.18 -19.30
N SER A 346 -5.01 -16.47 -18.19
CA SER A 346 -5.33 -17.00 -16.86
C SER A 346 -6.80 -16.87 -16.42
N SER A 347 -7.67 -16.21 -17.20
CA SER A 347 -9.05 -15.92 -16.75
C SER A 347 -10.16 -16.77 -17.37
N ILE A 348 -9.86 -17.71 -18.29
CA ILE A 348 -10.92 -18.52 -18.96
C ILE A 348 -10.65 -20.05 -18.94
N SER A 349 -9.46 -20.54 -18.57
CA SER A 349 -9.11 -21.98 -18.72
C SER A 349 -9.14 -22.83 -17.44
N MET A 350 -9.92 -22.46 -16.42
CA MET A 350 -9.98 -23.19 -15.14
C MET A 350 -11.33 -23.90 -14.91
N ALA A 351 -12.03 -24.29 -15.98
CA ALA A 351 -13.31 -25.00 -15.90
C ALA A 351 -13.36 -26.32 -16.70
N LEU A 352 -12.26 -26.79 -17.30
CA LEU A 352 -12.30 -27.92 -18.25
C LEU A 352 -11.18 -28.97 -18.13
N ARG A 353 -10.48 -29.05 -16.98
CA ARG A 353 -9.44 -30.07 -16.75
C ARG A 353 -9.76 -31.01 -15.58
N SER A 354 -11.00 -31.42 -15.46
CA SER A 354 -11.42 -32.56 -14.65
C SER A 354 -11.80 -33.72 -15.56
N LEU A 355 -10.86 -34.28 -16.33
CA LEU A 355 -10.97 -35.61 -16.93
C LEU A 355 -9.68 -35.95 -17.70
N VAL A 356 -9.18 -37.17 -17.47
CA VAL A 356 -8.20 -37.94 -18.26
C VAL A 356 -6.72 -37.93 -17.79
N ALA A 357 -6.25 -39.18 -17.63
CA ALA A 357 -4.87 -39.70 -17.64
C ALA A 357 -4.08 -39.80 -16.33
N ARG A 358 -4.27 -40.95 -15.68
CA ARG A 358 -3.24 -41.68 -14.93
C ARG A 358 -2.07 -42.11 -15.85
N LYS A 359 -0.89 -42.22 -15.23
CA LYS A 359 0.07 -43.36 -15.28
C LYS A 359 1.46 -43.08 -15.91
N ALA A 360 2.45 -43.21 -15.03
CA ALA A 360 3.83 -43.72 -15.19
C ALA A 360 4.87 -42.91 -15.99
N LEU A 361 5.99 -42.59 -15.35
CA LEU A 361 7.20 -43.43 -15.45
C LEU A 361 8.18 -43.17 -14.28
N ARG A 362 8.78 -44.25 -13.79
CA ARG A 362 9.96 -44.29 -12.92
C ARG A 362 11.23 -44.15 -13.76
N SER A 363 12.29 -43.54 -13.22
CA SER A 363 13.62 -44.17 -13.00
C SER A 363 14.69 -43.11 -12.73
N GLY A 364 15.70 -43.47 -11.92
CA GLY A 364 16.94 -42.69 -11.79
C GLY A 364 17.36 -42.39 -10.35
N PHE A 365 17.78 -43.42 -9.61
CA PHE A 365 18.53 -43.28 -8.36
C PHE A 365 20.01 -43.11 -8.70
N GLN A 366 20.68 -42.06 -8.20
CA GLN A 366 22.11 -42.10 -7.89
C GLN A 366 22.39 -41.30 -6.61
N SER A 367 23.13 -41.93 -5.73
CA SER A 367 23.45 -41.55 -4.36
C SER A 367 24.83 -40.91 -4.27
N GLU A 368 24.94 -39.76 -3.59
CA GLU A 368 26.21 -39.26 -3.05
C GLU A 368 26.08 -38.92 -1.55
N PRO A 369 27.20 -38.98 -0.79
CA PRO A 369 27.18 -39.14 0.66
C PRO A 369 26.94 -37.82 1.40
N ARG A 370 25.99 -37.85 2.33
CA ARG A 370 25.69 -36.75 3.26
C ARG A 370 26.89 -36.46 4.16
N ILE A 371 27.39 -35.23 4.09
CA ILE A 371 28.20 -34.63 5.16
C ILE A 371 27.37 -34.68 6.45
N LEU A 372 27.94 -35.31 7.49
CA LEU A 372 27.37 -35.43 8.82
C LEU A 372 27.12 -34.04 9.43
N ALA A 373 25.89 -33.54 9.27
CA ALA A 373 25.40 -32.37 9.98
C ALA A 373 25.28 -32.73 11.47
N ARG A 374 26.24 -32.24 12.25
CA ARG A 374 26.20 -32.24 13.72
C ARG A 374 24.90 -31.55 14.15
N SER A 375 23.95 -32.28 14.75
CA SER A 375 22.69 -31.69 15.22
C SER A 375 22.97 -30.72 16.37
N ARG A 376 23.11 -29.43 16.07
CA ARG A 376 22.90 -28.39 17.08
C ARG A 376 21.41 -28.40 17.36
N GLY A 377 21.03 -28.72 18.60
CA GLY A 377 19.65 -28.63 19.06
C GLY A 377 19.10 -27.23 18.83
N LEU A 378 17.78 -27.13 18.63
CA LEU A 378 17.11 -25.85 18.46
C LEU A 378 17.35 -24.95 19.67
N GLN A 379 17.92 -23.77 19.46
CA GLN A 379 18.10 -22.77 20.51
C GLN A 379 16.83 -21.92 20.61
N THR A 380 16.23 -21.88 21.81
CA THR A 380 15.10 -21.02 22.14
C THR A 380 15.54 -19.87 23.04
N PHE A 381 14.80 -18.77 22.99
CA PHE A 381 15.04 -17.54 23.74
C PHE A 381 13.96 -17.35 24.82
N SER A 382 14.31 -16.68 25.92
CA SER A 382 13.38 -16.28 26.97
C SER A 382 13.34 -14.76 27.09
N LEU A 383 12.26 -14.22 27.66
CA LEU A 383 12.21 -12.82 28.05
C LEU A 383 13.26 -12.60 29.14
N PRO A 384 14.25 -11.70 28.96
CA PRO A 384 15.25 -11.42 29.98
C PRO A 384 14.63 -10.65 31.14
N ASP A 385 15.08 -10.91 32.36
CA ASP A 385 14.69 -10.08 33.50
C ASP A 385 15.31 -8.68 33.40
N LEU A 386 14.58 -7.66 33.85
CA LEU A 386 15.10 -6.30 33.92
C LEU A 386 16.03 -6.14 35.14
N PRO A 387 17.15 -5.41 35.02
CA PRO A 387 18.05 -5.19 36.15
C PRO A 387 17.54 -4.16 37.17
N TYR A 388 16.35 -3.59 36.93
CA TYR A 388 15.72 -2.55 37.75
C TYR A 388 14.19 -2.71 37.71
N ASP A 389 13.50 -2.14 38.70
CA ASP A 389 12.04 -2.13 38.77
C ASP A 389 11.42 -1.26 37.67
N TYR A 390 10.18 -1.54 37.27
CA TYR A 390 9.51 -0.84 36.16
C TYR A 390 9.45 0.69 36.36
N GLY A 391 9.17 1.17 37.58
CA GLY A 391 9.12 2.60 37.89
C GLY A 391 10.48 3.27 38.15
N ALA A 392 11.60 2.53 38.08
CA ALA A 392 12.90 3.04 38.49
C ALA A 392 13.51 4.11 37.56
N LEU A 393 12.94 4.27 36.36
CA LEU A 393 13.38 5.26 35.36
C LEU A 393 12.56 6.56 35.40
N GLU A 394 11.62 6.69 36.34
CA GLU A 394 10.83 7.91 36.49
C GLU A 394 11.71 9.09 36.96
N PRO A 395 11.44 10.32 36.48
CA PRO A 395 10.33 10.71 35.60
C PRO A 395 10.63 10.58 34.10
N ALA A 396 11.79 10.04 33.70
CA ALA A 396 12.18 9.99 32.28
C ALA A 396 11.33 8.99 31.48
N ILE A 397 10.98 7.84 32.04
CA ILE A 397 10.04 6.88 31.45
C ILE A 397 9.17 6.31 32.57
N SER A 398 7.85 6.32 32.40
CA SER A 398 6.90 5.85 33.41
C SER A 398 6.95 4.33 33.59
N GLY A 399 6.65 3.88 34.81
CA GLY A 399 6.59 2.45 35.11
C GLY A 399 5.59 1.67 34.27
N GLU A 400 4.45 2.30 33.93
CA GLU A 400 3.43 1.69 33.06
C GLU A 400 3.97 1.40 31.65
N ILE A 401 4.75 2.33 31.07
CA ILE A 401 5.41 2.12 29.78
C ILE A 401 6.38 0.95 29.89
N MET A 402 7.25 0.97 30.89
CA MET A 402 8.28 -0.05 31.06
C MET A 402 7.67 -1.45 31.24
N GLU A 403 6.58 -1.56 32.00
CA GLU A 403 5.89 -2.84 32.21
C GLU A 403 5.26 -3.37 30.93
N LEU A 404 4.54 -2.53 30.17
CA LEU A 404 3.90 -2.95 28.92
C LEU A 404 4.93 -3.25 27.83
N HIS A 405 5.94 -2.39 27.68
CA HIS A 405 7.01 -2.54 26.70
C HIS A 405 7.80 -3.84 26.93
N HIS A 406 8.05 -4.19 28.18
CA HIS A 406 8.70 -5.44 28.53
C HIS A 406 7.77 -6.67 28.48
N LYS A 407 6.72 -6.71 29.31
CA LYS A 407 5.88 -7.91 29.49
C LYS A 407 4.93 -8.20 28.34
N LYS A 408 4.61 -7.21 27.50
CA LYS A 408 3.73 -7.40 26.34
C LYS A 408 4.51 -7.39 25.03
N HIS A 409 5.18 -6.28 24.72
CA HIS A 409 5.82 -6.11 23.41
C HIS A 409 7.05 -7.02 23.25
N HIS A 410 8.03 -6.95 24.17
CA HIS A 410 9.21 -7.81 24.10
C HIS A 410 8.86 -9.30 24.23
N GLN A 411 7.94 -9.66 25.14
CA GLN A 411 7.47 -11.04 25.28
C GLN A 411 6.84 -11.57 23.99
N ALA A 412 6.05 -10.75 23.28
CA ALA A 412 5.49 -11.15 21.99
C ALA A 412 6.59 -11.40 20.96
N TYR A 413 7.62 -10.54 20.88
CA TYR A 413 8.74 -10.77 19.97
C TYR A 413 9.47 -12.08 20.27
N VAL A 414 9.76 -12.38 21.54
CA VAL A 414 10.40 -13.64 21.95
C VAL A 414 9.57 -14.86 21.55
N THR A 415 8.27 -14.86 21.87
CA THR A 415 7.37 -15.97 21.57
C THR A 415 7.33 -16.28 20.07
N ASN A 416 7.18 -15.25 19.24
CA ASN A 416 7.06 -15.45 17.79
C ASN A 416 8.40 -15.70 17.12
N TYR A 417 9.49 -15.21 17.70
CA TYR A 417 10.82 -15.53 17.23
C TYR A 417 11.13 -17.02 17.44
N ASN A 418 10.87 -17.56 18.63
CA ASN A 418 11.03 -19.00 18.90
C ASN A 418 10.20 -19.86 17.94
N LYS A 419 8.93 -19.49 17.73
CA LYS A 419 8.06 -20.18 16.77
C LYS A 419 8.63 -20.15 15.34
N ALA A 420 9.19 -19.01 14.91
CA ALA A 420 9.81 -18.89 13.60
C ALA A 420 11.09 -19.75 13.49
N LEU A 421 11.87 -19.88 14.57
CA LEU A 421 13.06 -20.74 14.62
C LEU A 421 12.71 -22.22 14.59
N GLU A 422 11.66 -22.65 15.29
CA GLU A 422 11.11 -24.01 15.21
C GLU A 422 10.73 -24.35 13.76
N GLN A 423 9.93 -23.48 13.13
CA GLN A 423 9.53 -23.65 11.73
C GLN A 423 10.71 -23.64 10.76
N LEU A 424 11.73 -22.82 11.04
CA LEU A 424 12.95 -22.77 10.23
C LEU A 424 13.73 -24.08 10.35
N HIS A 425 13.88 -24.61 11.55
CA HIS A 425 14.57 -25.88 11.79
C HIS A 425 13.89 -27.02 11.04
N ASP A 426 12.55 -27.10 11.10
CA ASP A 426 11.76 -28.08 10.37
C ASP A 426 11.91 -27.93 8.84
N ALA A 427 11.87 -26.69 8.34
CA ALA A 427 12.02 -26.40 6.92
C ALA A 427 13.41 -26.81 6.39
N ILE A 428 14.47 -26.49 7.14
CA ILE A 428 15.84 -26.91 6.82
C ILE A 428 15.95 -28.44 6.86
N GLY A 429 15.38 -29.09 7.88
CA GLY A 429 15.40 -30.55 8.02
C GLY A 429 14.70 -31.28 6.86
N LYS A 430 13.68 -30.65 6.27
CA LYS A 430 12.94 -31.16 5.10
C LYS A 430 13.54 -30.75 3.76
N GLY A 431 14.54 -29.85 3.74
CA GLY A 431 15.07 -29.27 2.50
C GLY A 431 14.09 -28.33 1.78
N ASP A 432 13.11 -27.76 2.48
CA ASP A 432 12.11 -26.85 1.91
C ASP A 432 12.64 -25.41 1.84
N ALA A 433 13.39 -25.12 0.78
CA ALA A 433 13.96 -23.79 0.55
C ALA A 433 12.89 -22.68 0.47
N THR A 434 11.71 -23.00 -0.04
CA THR A 434 10.59 -22.04 -0.17
C THR A 434 10.08 -21.62 1.21
N ALA A 435 9.89 -22.58 2.13
CA ALA A 435 9.52 -22.27 3.51
C ALA A 435 10.62 -21.49 4.25
N VAL A 436 11.89 -21.84 4.06
CA VAL A 436 13.03 -21.09 4.61
C VAL A 436 12.99 -19.62 4.19
N VAL A 437 12.77 -19.34 2.90
CA VAL A 437 12.69 -17.95 2.39
C VAL A 437 11.49 -17.20 2.98
N LYS A 438 10.31 -17.83 3.07
CA LYS A 438 9.12 -17.18 3.66
C LYS A 438 9.32 -16.77 5.11
N LEU A 439 10.09 -17.54 5.89
CA LEU A 439 10.33 -17.29 7.31
C LEU A 439 11.29 -16.12 7.58
N GLN A 440 12.07 -15.67 6.58
CA GLN A 440 13.05 -14.60 6.77
C GLN A 440 12.43 -13.30 7.29
N SER A 441 11.23 -12.93 6.83
CA SER A 441 10.54 -11.71 7.28
C SER A 441 10.14 -11.80 8.77
N ALA A 442 9.59 -12.95 9.19
CA ALA A 442 9.18 -13.20 10.56
C ALA A 442 10.38 -13.27 11.51
N ILE A 443 11.48 -13.89 11.08
CA ILE A 443 12.76 -13.93 11.81
C ILE A 443 13.34 -12.52 11.92
N LYS A 444 13.37 -11.77 10.82
CA LYS A 444 13.91 -10.40 10.80
C LYS A 444 13.15 -9.49 11.77
N PHE A 445 11.82 -9.53 11.73
CA PHE A 445 10.99 -8.65 12.57
C PHE A 445 10.97 -9.08 14.04
N ASN A 446 10.68 -10.36 14.35
CA ASN A 446 10.57 -10.81 15.74
C ASN A 446 11.93 -11.03 16.39
N GLY A 447 12.89 -11.59 15.64
CA GLY A 447 14.27 -11.74 16.10
C GLY A 447 14.95 -10.38 16.28
N GLY A 448 14.74 -9.45 15.34
CA GLY A 448 15.15 -8.07 15.50
C GLY A 448 14.51 -7.41 16.72
N GLY A 449 13.22 -7.61 16.94
CA GLY A 449 12.52 -7.15 18.14
C GLY A 449 13.16 -7.69 19.42
N HIS A 450 13.46 -8.98 19.48
CA HIS A 450 14.15 -9.55 20.64
C HIS A 450 15.55 -8.96 20.85
N VAL A 451 16.36 -8.89 19.80
CA VAL A 451 17.75 -8.36 19.87
C VAL A 451 17.75 -6.91 20.30
N ASN A 452 16.92 -6.07 19.66
CA ASN A 452 16.90 -4.63 19.91
C ASN A 452 16.49 -4.33 21.36
N HIS A 453 15.43 -4.97 21.86
CA HIS A 453 14.97 -4.76 23.23
C HIS A 453 15.95 -5.32 24.26
N SER A 454 16.59 -6.46 23.98
CA SER A 454 17.61 -7.03 24.87
C SER A 454 18.82 -6.11 25.06
N ILE A 455 19.12 -5.27 24.05
CA ILE A 455 20.12 -4.20 24.13
C ILE A 455 19.53 -2.99 24.87
N PHE A 456 18.32 -2.55 24.49
CA PHE A 456 17.62 -1.41 25.09
C PHE A 456 17.54 -1.47 26.61
N TRP A 457 17.15 -2.61 27.18
CA TRP A 457 17.04 -2.75 28.64
C TRP A 457 18.38 -2.60 29.37
N LYS A 458 19.50 -2.94 28.71
CA LYS A 458 20.84 -2.75 29.27
C LYS A 458 21.35 -1.32 29.07
N ASN A 459 20.87 -0.65 28.02
CA ASN A 459 21.15 0.75 27.73
C ASN A 459 20.43 1.74 28.65
N LEU A 460 19.56 1.26 29.55
CA LEU A 460 18.88 2.10 30.53
C LEU A 460 19.34 1.74 31.94
N THR A 461 19.36 2.73 32.83
CA THR A 461 19.62 2.53 34.25
C THR A 461 19.04 3.70 35.05
N PRO A 462 18.58 3.49 36.30
CA PRO A 462 18.05 4.56 37.14
C PRO A 462 19.06 5.70 37.35
N ILE A 463 18.57 6.93 37.52
CA ILE A 463 19.42 8.11 37.82
C ILE A 463 20.27 7.84 39.07
N SER A 464 19.71 7.19 40.08
CA SER A 464 20.40 6.81 41.33
C SER A 464 21.54 5.79 41.14
N GLN A 465 21.63 5.16 39.97
CA GLN A 465 22.66 4.17 39.61
C GLN A 465 23.57 4.65 38.47
N GLY A 466 23.63 5.97 38.23
CA GLY A 466 24.47 6.58 37.20
C GLY A 466 23.79 6.77 35.85
N GLY A 467 22.45 6.72 35.80
CA GLY A 467 21.68 7.04 34.61
C GLY A 467 21.97 8.46 34.13
N GLY A 468 22.33 8.60 32.85
CA GLY A 468 22.62 9.87 32.20
C GLY A 468 23.97 10.50 32.54
N GLU A 469 24.82 9.82 33.32
CA GLU A 469 26.21 10.25 33.52
C GLU A 469 26.98 10.17 32.20
N SER A 470 27.57 11.28 31.76
CA SER A 470 28.26 11.35 30.47
C SER A 470 29.35 10.26 30.35
N PRO A 471 29.53 9.67 29.16
CA PRO A 471 30.55 8.64 28.96
C PRO A 471 31.94 9.25 29.19
N HIS A 472 32.72 8.63 30.07
CA HIS A 472 34.11 8.98 30.31
C HIS A 472 35.04 8.02 29.52
N SER A 473 36.35 8.15 29.74
CA SER A 473 37.39 7.28 29.15
C SER A 473 37.35 7.20 27.61
N ASN A 474 37.63 6.02 27.04
CA ASN A 474 37.87 5.83 25.60
C ASN A 474 36.62 6.12 24.75
N LEU A 475 35.43 5.79 25.24
CA LEU A 475 34.19 6.07 24.52
C LEU A 475 33.92 7.58 24.42
N GLY A 476 34.16 8.33 25.50
CA GLY A 476 34.04 9.79 25.49
C GLY A 476 34.94 10.44 24.43
N TRP A 477 36.22 10.04 24.40
CA TRP A 477 37.17 10.51 23.37
C TRP A 477 36.73 10.13 21.95
N ALA A 478 36.21 8.92 21.74
CA ALA A 478 35.74 8.48 20.44
C ALA A 478 34.50 9.27 19.97
N ILE A 479 33.63 9.68 20.91
CA ILE A 479 32.48 10.55 20.64
C ILE A 479 32.97 11.93 20.22
N ASP A 480 33.89 12.54 20.97
CA ASP A 480 34.44 13.85 20.65
C ASP A 480 35.15 13.85 19.28
N MET A 481 35.91 12.80 18.97
CA MET A 481 36.55 12.64 17.65
C MET A 481 35.55 12.46 16.50
N SER A 482 34.44 11.74 16.74
CA SER A 482 33.49 11.39 15.67
C SER A 482 32.44 12.46 15.41
N PHE A 483 32.03 13.19 16.45
CA PHE A 483 30.92 14.14 16.42
C PHE A 483 31.29 15.56 16.88
N GLY A 484 32.50 15.77 17.39
CA GLY A 484 33.01 17.06 17.87
C GLY A 484 32.69 17.35 19.34
N SER A 485 31.59 16.81 19.88
CA SER A 485 31.26 16.86 21.31
C SER A 485 30.14 15.87 21.64
N PHE A 486 29.98 15.58 22.93
CA PHE A 486 28.81 14.84 23.44
C PHE A 486 27.48 15.50 23.08
N ASP A 487 27.38 16.82 23.21
CA ASP A 487 26.15 17.55 22.88
C ASP A 487 25.80 17.44 21.38
N ALA A 488 26.80 17.45 20.51
CA ALA A 488 26.61 17.26 19.08
C ALA A 488 26.09 15.85 18.75
N LEU A 489 26.56 14.82 19.46
CA LEU A 489 26.02 13.46 19.36
C LEU A 489 24.54 13.43 19.79
N VAL A 490 24.21 13.99 20.96
CA VAL A 490 22.84 14.06 21.48
C VAL A 490 21.92 14.76 20.48
N GLN A 491 22.35 15.90 19.93
CA GLN A 491 21.60 16.63 18.92
C GLN A 491 21.39 15.79 17.64
N LYS A 492 22.42 15.08 17.17
CA LYS A 492 22.33 14.23 15.99
C LYS A 492 21.33 13.08 16.18
N ILE A 493 21.43 12.35 17.29
CA ILE A 493 20.51 11.24 17.61
C ILE A 493 19.07 11.75 17.77
N ASN A 494 18.86 12.86 18.47
CA ASN A 494 17.53 13.43 18.64
C ASN A 494 16.92 13.88 17.31
N THR A 495 17.75 14.49 16.44
CA THR A 495 17.32 14.94 15.11
C THR A 495 16.92 13.76 14.23
N GLU A 496 17.74 12.72 14.17
CA GLU A 496 17.48 11.54 13.35
C GLU A 496 16.29 10.72 13.89
N GLY A 497 16.16 10.58 15.21
CA GLY A 497 15.02 9.91 15.84
C GLY A 497 13.69 10.64 15.67
N ALA A 498 13.72 11.97 15.71
CA ALA A 498 12.54 12.78 15.43
C ALA A 498 12.15 12.74 13.94
N ALA A 499 13.12 12.63 13.03
CA ALA A 499 12.91 12.58 11.59
C ALA A 499 12.48 11.18 11.08
N LEU A 500 12.74 10.12 11.85
CA LEU A 500 12.40 8.74 11.48
C LEU A 500 10.89 8.58 11.31
N GLN A 501 10.44 8.26 10.09
CA GLN A 501 9.01 8.12 9.79
C GLN A 501 8.48 6.76 10.26
N GLY A 502 7.41 6.78 11.07
CA GLY A 502 6.81 5.58 11.62
C GLY A 502 7.60 4.97 12.78
N SER A 503 7.53 3.65 12.91
CA SER A 503 8.21 2.85 13.93
C SER A 503 9.68 2.63 13.58
N GLY A 504 10.55 2.58 14.58
CA GLY A 504 11.96 2.31 14.33
C GLY A 504 12.84 2.55 15.54
N TRP A 505 14.14 2.56 15.29
CA TRP A 505 15.20 2.71 16.27
C TRP A 505 16.25 3.70 15.79
N VAL A 506 16.87 4.40 16.74
CA VAL A 506 18.09 5.18 16.52
C VAL A 506 19.23 4.53 17.28
N TRP A 507 20.37 4.39 16.63
CA TRP A 507 21.52 3.68 17.13
C TRP A 507 22.74 4.59 17.18
N LEU A 508 23.50 4.52 18.27
CA LEU A 508 24.93 4.79 18.26
C LEU A 508 25.64 3.46 18.09
N ALA A 509 26.52 3.36 17.10
CA ALA A 509 27.23 2.15 16.78
C ALA A 509 28.73 2.38 16.61
N LEU A 510 29.52 1.36 16.91
CA LEU A 510 30.91 1.26 16.48
C LEU A 510 30.95 0.51 15.14
N ASP A 511 31.46 1.15 14.10
CA ASP A 511 31.87 0.46 12.88
C ASP A 511 33.25 -0.16 13.11
N LYS A 512 33.33 -1.48 13.20
CA LYS A 512 34.59 -2.21 13.45
C LYS A 512 35.57 -2.12 12.28
N GLU A 513 35.09 -1.94 11.06
CA GLU A 513 35.95 -1.84 9.88
C GLU A 513 36.57 -0.44 9.80
N LEU A 514 35.76 0.60 10.00
CA LEU A 514 36.22 1.99 9.98
C LEU A 514 36.81 2.47 11.31
N LYS A 515 36.67 1.68 12.38
CA LYS A 515 37.04 2.02 13.76
C LYS A 515 36.49 3.38 14.20
N LYS A 516 35.25 3.68 13.79
CA LYS A 516 34.61 4.98 14.02
C LYS A 516 33.20 4.81 14.58
N LEU A 517 32.75 5.77 15.38
CA LEU A 517 31.36 5.85 15.80
C LEU A 517 30.48 6.42 14.71
N VAL A 518 29.31 5.80 14.52
CA VAL A 518 28.29 6.22 13.57
C VAL A 518 26.93 6.29 14.25
N VAL A 519 26.07 7.19 13.78
CA VAL A 519 24.65 7.20 14.14
C VAL A 519 23.87 6.64 12.97
N GLU A 520 23.02 5.67 13.24
CA GLU A 520 22.20 4.99 12.23
C GLU A 520 20.75 4.88 12.69
N THR A 521 19.85 4.74 11.72
CA THR A 521 18.43 4.51 11.98
C THR A 521 17.96 3.23 11.31
N THR A 522 17.12 2.45 12.00
CA THR A 522 16.47 1.27 11.42
C THR A 522 14.95 1.37 11.53
N ALA A 523 14.24 0.88 10.51
CA ALA A 523 12.79 0.92 10.48
C ALA A 523 12.19 -0.29 11.22
N ASN A 524 11.03 -0.09 11.85
CA ASN A 524 10.30 -1.11 12.61
C ASN A 524 11.18 -1.80 13.67
N GLN A 525 11.32 -3.13 13.60
CA GLN A 525 12.20 -3.91 14.48
C GLN A 525 13.45 -4.41 13.75
N ASP A 526 13.82 -3.80 12.62
CA ASP A 526 15.02 -4.20 11.90
C ASP A 526 16.24 -4.01 12.83
N PRO A 527 17.06 -5.06 13.05
CA PRO A 527 18.24 -4.94 13.89
C PRO A 527 19.35 -4.18 13.16
N LEU A 528 20.23 -3.53 13.92
CA LEU A 528 21.32 -2.72 13.36
C LEU A 528 22.20 -3.49 12.37
N VAL A 529 22.40 -4.80 12.56
CA VAL A 529 23.18 -5.67 11.65
C VAL A 529 22.70 -5.61 10.18
N THR A 530 21.44 -5.21 9.95
CA THR A 530 20.90 -5.04 8.60
C THR A 530 21.43 -3.82 7.85
N LYS A 531 22.06 -2.87 8.55
CA LYS A 531 22.80 -1.73 7.97
C LYS A 531 24.25 -2.07 7.63
N GLY A 532 24.82 -3.06 8.30
CA GLY A 532 26.18 -3.53 8.06
C GLY A 532 26.58 -4.57 9.09
N ALA A 533 27.27 -5.63 8.66
CA ALA A 533 27.74 -6.69 9.56
C ALA A 533 28.86 -6.22 10.51
N SER A 534 29.56 -5.14 10.15
CA SER A 534 30.62 -4.51 10.96
C SER A 534 30.09 -3.60 12.07
N LEU A 535 28.79 -3.27 12.06
CA LEU A 535 28.19 -2.32 13.00
C LEU A 535 27.81 -3.01 14.31
N VAL A 536 28.46 -2.58 15.39
CA VAL A 536 28.17 -3.02 16.76
C VAL A 536 27.29 -1.98 17.45
N PRO A 537 26.09 -2.35 17.95
CA PRO A 537 25.23 -1.42 18.68
C PRO A 537 25.82 -1.12 20.06
N LEU A 538 26.08 0.15 20.35
CA LEU A 538 26.50 0.63 21.67
C LEU A 538 25.31 1.17 22.46
N LEU A 539 24.43 1.91 21.79
CA LEU A 539 23.18 2.45 22.33
C LEU A 539 22.08 2.30 21.28
N GLY A 540 20.92 1.77 21.68
CA GLY A 540 19.70 1.79 20.89
C GLY A 540 18.57 2.50 21.62
N ILE A 541 17.86 3.38 20.92
CA ILE A 541 16.66 4.06 21.42
C ILE A 541 15.46 3.66 20.56
N ASP A 542 14.45 3.06 21.19
CA ASP A 542 13.18 2.71 20.54
C ASP A 542 12.35 3.98 20.33
N VAL A 543 12.08 4.33 19.07
CA VAL A 543 11.24 5.48 18.71
C VAL A 543 9.88 5.06 18.16
N TRP A 544 9.48 3.80 18.36
CA TRP A 544 8.10 3.38 18.19
C TRP A 544 7.24 3.90 19.35
N GLU A 545 6.06 4.43 19.03
CA GLU A 545 5.05 4.94 19.96
C GLU A 545 4.85 4.10 21.23
N HIS A 546 4.94 2.76 21.22
CA HIS A 546 4.79 1.97 22.46
C HIS A 546 5.84 2.32 23.53
N ALA A 547 7.00 2.87 23.13
CA ALA A 547 8.10 3.20 24.04
C ALA A 547 7.91 4.54 24.78
N TYR A 548 6.95 5.39 24.37
CA TYR A 548 6.79 6.73 24.96
C TYR A 548 5.36 7.26 25.00
N TYR A 549 4.42 6.71 24.23
CA TYR A 549 3.13 7.35 23.97
C TYR A 549 2.27 7.53 25.23
N LEU A 550 2.31 6.63 26.21
CA LEU A 550 1.49 6.78 27.41
C LEU A 550 1.82 8.04 28.20
N GLN A 551 3.10 8.44 28.24
CA GLN A 551 3.59 9.61 28.96
C GLN A 551 3.73 10.85 28.07
N TYR A 552 4.36 10.72 26.90
CA TYR A 552 4.71 11.84 26.01
C TYR A 552 3.70 12.08 24.88
N LYS A 553 2.68 11.21 24.76
CA LYS A 553 1.67 11.24 23.69
C LYS A 553 2.35 11.30 22.31
N ASN A 554 1.94 12.21 21.45
CA ASN A 554 2.48 12.38 20.10
C ASN A 554 3.79 13.21 20.05
N VAL A 555 4.38 13.58 21.19
CA VAL A 555 5.53 14.49 21.26
C VAL A 555 6.83 13.70 21.39
N ARG A 556 7.17 12.90 20.37
CA ARG A 556 8.42 12.12 20.32
C ARG A 556 9.69 12.95 20.64
N PRO A 557 9.84 14.21 20.18
CA PRO A 557 11.01 15.01 20.54
C PRO A 557 11.17 15.23 22.05
N GLU A 558 10.07 15.27 22.81
CA GLU A 558 10.13 15.44 24.28
C GLU A 558 10.60 14.16 24.97
N TYR A 559 10.18 12.99 24.46
CA TYR A 559 10.74 11.70 24.91
C TYR A 559 12.25 11.62 24.63
N LEU A 560 12.66 11.94 23.40
CA LEU A 560 14.07 11.95 23.00
C LEU A 560 14.91 12.96 23.82
N LYS A 561 14.31 14.04 24.30
CA LYS A 561 14.97 14.97 25.21
C LYS A 561 15.15 14.41 26.62
N ASN A 562 14.18 13.63 27.11
CA ASN A 562 14.18 13.13 28.49
C ASN A 562 14.93 11.80 28.68
N ILE A 563 14.98 10.95 27.66
CA ILE A 563 15.60 9.61 27.76
C ILE A 563 17.08 9.67 28.15
N TRP A 564 17.80 10.73 27.76
CA TRP A 564 19.22 10.94 28.10
C TRP A 564 19.50 10.90 29.60
N LYS A 565 18.52 11.23 30.45
CA LYS A 565 18.65 11.19 31.91
C LYS A 565 18.81 9.77 32.47
N VAL A 566 18.47 8.75 31.70
CA VAL A 566 18.47 7.35 32.16
C VAL A 566 19.32 6.44 31.27
N ILE A 567 20.12 7.01 30.35
CA ILE A 567 21.02 6.21 29.52
C ILE A 567 22.17 5.65 30.35
N ASN A 568 22.40 4.35 30.22
CA ASN A 568 23.49 3.63 30.85
C ASN A 568 24.75 3.68 29.97
N TRP A 569 25.53 4.75 30.12
CA TRP A 569 26.79 4.93 29.40
C TRP A 569 27.88 3.97 29.84
N LYS A 570 27.80 3.40 31.05
CA LYS A 570 28.72 2.37 31.52
C LYS A 570 28.62 1.11 30.64
N TYR A 571 27.41 0.63 30.39
CA TYR A 571 27.20 -0.52 29.49
C TYR A 571 27.70 -0.23 28.07
N ALA A 572 27.41 0.96 27.52
CA ALA A 572 27.91 1.35 26.20
C ALA A 572 29.45 1.39 26.15
N SER A 573 30.11 1.83 27.23
CA SER A 573 31.57 1.88 27.35
C SER A 573 32.18 0.47 27.42
N GLU A 574 31.58 -0.45 28.19
CA GLU A 574 32.01 -1.84 28.27
C GLU A 574 31.92 -2.56 26.91
N VAL A 575 30.85 -2.34 26.15
CA VAL A 575 30.71 -2.88 24.79
C VAL A 575 31.74 -2.26 23.85
N TYR A 576 31.95 -0.95 23.92
CA TYR A 576 32.95 -0.26 23.12
C TYR A 576 34.36 -0.80 23.37
N GLU A 577 34.79 -0.91 24.62
CA GLU A 577 36.13 -1.42 24.98
C GLU A 577 36.33 -2.86 24.51
N LYS A 578 35.31 -3.71 24.65
CA LYS A 578 35.35 -5.09 24.19
C LYS A 578 35.51 -5.21 22.67
N GLU A 579 34.82 -4.35 21.90
CA GLU A 579 34.71 -4.49 20.44
C GLU A 579 35.68 -3.59 19.66
N SER A 580 36.34 -2.64 20.35
CA SER A 580 37.38 -1.77 19.79
C SER A 580 38.79 -2.36 19.86
N THR A 581 38.97 -3.44 20.62
CA THR A 581 40.20 -4.26 20.66
C THR A 581 40.22 -5.19 19.45
#